data_AF-A0A3M7R5N2-F1
#
_entry.id   AF-A0A3M7R5N2-F1
#
_cell.length_a   1.000
_cell.length_b   1.000
_cell.length_c   1.000
_cell.angle_alpha   90.00
_cell.angle_beta   90.00
_cell.angle_gamma   90.00
#
_symmetry.space_group_name_H-M   'P 1'
#
loop_
_entity.id
_entity.type
_entity.pdbx_description
1 polymer ?
#
loop_
_entity_poly.entity_id
_entity_poly.type
_entity_poly.pdbx_seq_one_letter_code
_entity_poly.pdbx_strand_id
1 'polypeptide(L)'
;MVEEVNNDSDNLKGKPEYVNKLTVKESDIRIKTANNNIVKVNGKTVALKLNIEGHECDIEFLVIDHGDSDGLLGLDWIIGL
;
A
#
# COMPACT_ATOMS: atom_id res chain seq x y z
N MET A 1 -48.58 4.24 14.70
CA MET A 1 -47.21 4.16 15.24
C MET A 1 -46.31 4.12 14.04
N VAL A 2 -45.55 5.19 13.82
CA VAL A 2 -44.70 5.39 12.65
C VAL A 2 -43.31 4.99 13.09
N GLU A 3 -42.71 3.98 12.44
CA GLU A 3 -41.29 3.72 12.61
C GLU A 3 -40.52 4.60 11.63
N GLU A 4 -39.66 5.45 12.16
CA GLU A 4 -38.71 6.23 11.36
C GLU A 4 -37.70 5.27 10.72
N VAL A 5 -37.81 5.10 9.41
CA VAL A 5 -36.74 4.55 8.58
C VAL A 5 -35.65 5.63 8.45
N ASN A 6 -34.62 5.54 9.29
CA ASN A 6 -33.39 6.30 9.09
C ASN A 6 -32.69 5.76 7.84
N ASN A 7 -32.99 6.37 6.70
CA ASN A 7 -32.19 6.26 5.50
C ASN A 7 -30.86 7.02 5.73
N ASP A 8 -29.91 6.41 6.44
CA ASP A 8 -28.52 6.89 6.48
C ASP A 8 -27.76 6.57 5.17
N SER A 9 -28.44 6.69 4.03
CA SER A 9 -27.83 6.53 2.70
C SER A 9 -27.11 7.80 2.21
N ASP A 10 -27.12 8.89 2.99
CA ASP A 10 -26.71 10.22 2.54
C ASP A 10 -25.48 10.82 3.25
N ASN A 11 -24.50 10.00 3.68
CA ASN A 11 -23.26 10.56 4.24
C ASN A 11 -21.94 9.98 3.72
N LEU A 12 -21.86 9.72 2.41
CA LEU A 12 -20.57 9.56 1.70
C LEU A 12 -20.18 10.80 0.87
N LYS A 13 -20.90 11.92 1.00
CA LYS A 13 -20.48 13.21 0.43
C LYS A 13 -19.39 13.83 1.28
N GLY A 14 -18.14 13.56 0.92
CA GLY A 14 -16.98 14.32 1.40
C GLY A 14 -15.98 13.53 2.22
N LYS A 15 -15.73 12.24 1.93
CA LYS A 15 -14.44 11.68 2.33
C LYS A 15 -13.38 12.41 1.50
N PRO A 16 -12.43 13.16 2.09
CA PRO A 16 -11.30 13.64 1.33
C PRO A 16 -10.63 12.41 0.71
N GLU A 17 -10.47 12.40 -0.60
CA GLU A 17 -9.50 11.50 -1.23
C GLU A 17 -8.15 11.87 -0.59
N TYR A 18 -7.72 11.06 0.37
CA TYR A 18 -6.38 11.15 0.93
C TYR A 18 -5.43 10.71 -0.18
N VAL A 19 -5.10 11.63 -1.08
CA VAL A 19 -3.99 11.47 -2.02
C VAL A 19 -2.72 11.62 -1.18
N ASN A 20 -2.40 10.59 -0.41
CA ASN A 20 -1.10 10.47 0.23
C ASN A 20 -0.08 10.34 -0.89
N LYS A 21 0.56 11.45 -1.26
CA LYS A 21 1.68 11.44 -2.21
C LYS A 21 2.83 10.67 -1.56
N LEU A 22 2.93 9.39 -1.90
CA LEU A 22 4.06 8.55 -1.56
C LEU A 22 5.32 9.17 -2.17
N THR A 23 6.29 9.53 -1.32
CA THR A 23 7.58 10.00 -1.80
C THR A 23 8.42 8.79 -2.21
N VAL A 24 8.71 8.68 -3.50
CA VAL A 24 9.54 7.63 -4.09
C VAL A 24 10.87 8.22 -4.50
N LYS A 25 11.96 7.62 -4.02
CA LYS A 25 13.34 7.95 -4.40
C LYS A 25 13.82 6.98 -5.47
N GLU A 26 14.72 7.46 -6.33
CA GLU A 26 15.38 6.60 -7.31
C GLU A 26 16.13 5.47 -6.62
N SER A 27 16.18 4.30 -7.27
CA SER A 27 16.84 3.12 -6.75
C SER A 27 17.53 2.37 -7.89
N ASP A 28 18.71 1.83 -7.59
CA ASP A 28 19.48 0.96 -8.49
C ASP A 28 19.24 -0.54 -8.23
N ILE A 29 18.30 -0.86 -7.33
CA ILE A 29 17.93 -2.24 -7.02
C ILE A 29 17.38 -2.92 -8.28
N ARG A 30 17.66 -4.21 -8.41
CA ARG A 30 17.09 -5.08 -9.44
C ARG A 30 16.51 -6.31 -8.75
N ILE A 31 15.33 -6.72 -9.17
CA ILE A 31 14.66 -7.91 -8.64
C ILE A 31 14.60 -8.98 -9.72
N LYS A 32 14.63 -10.23 -9.29
CA LYS A 32 14.39 -11.38 -10.17
C LYS A 32 12.95 -11.86 -9.97
N THR A 33 12.16 -11.86 -11.03
CA THR A 33 10.76 -12.30 -11.02
C THR A 33 10.66 -13.81 -11.22
N ALA A 34 9.48 -14.38 -10.95
CA ALA A 34 9.24 -15.82 -11.07
C ALA A 34 9.43 -16.36 -12.50
N ASN A 35 9.23 -15.51 -13.53
CA ASN A 35 9.53 -15.83 -14.92
C ASN A 35 11.03 -15.68 -15.30
N ASN A 36 11.91 -15.59 -14.30
CA ASN A 36 13.37 -15.43 -14.42
C ASN A 36 13.85 -14.11 -15.06
N ASN A 37 12.98 -13.13 -15.28
CA ASN A 37 13.40 -11.82 -15.74
C ASN A 37 14.07 -11.03 -14.61
N ILE A 38 15.03 -10.18 -14.98
CA ILE A 38 15.64 -9.20 -14.08
C ILE A 38 15.02 -7.85 -14.40
N VAL A 39 14.29 -7.27 -13.45
CA VAL A 39 13.58 -6.01 -13.61
C VAL A 39 14.20 -4.96 -12.69
N LYS A 40 14.46 -3.76 -13.22
CA LYS A 40 14.89 -2.61 -12.40
C LYS A 40 13.66 -2.09 -11.64
N VAL A 41 13.80 -1.86 -10.33
CA VAL A 41 12.73 -1.18 -9.59
C VAL A 41 12.67 0.29 -10.00
N ASN A 42 11.46 0.83 -10.08
CA ASN A 42 11.24 2.24 -10.46
C ASN A 42 11.72 3.17 -9.34
N GLY A 43 11.69 2.70 -8.10
CA GLY A 43 12.21 3.43 -6.96
C GLY A 43 11.91 2.73 -5.65
N LYS A 44 12.21 3.42 -4.56
CA LYS A 44 11.95 2.98 -3.20
C LYS A 44 11.24 4.09 -2.44
N THR A 45 10.21 3.74 -1.66
CA THR A 45 9.55 4.72 -0.80
C THR A 45 10.47 5.13 0.34
N VAL A 46 10.23 6.31 0.92
CA VAL A 46 10.69 6.55 2.30
C VAL A 46 10.04 5.54 3.25
N ALA A 47 10.61 5.36 4.44
CA ALA A 47 9.99 4.53 5.47
C ALA A 47 8.58 5.04 5.79
N LEU A 48 7.60 4.14 5.72
CA LEU A 48 6.20 4.40 5.97
C LEU A 48 5.79 3.72 7.27
N LYS A 49 5.06 4.46 8.11
CA LYS A 49 4.39 3.89 9.27
C LYS A 49 3.12 3.19 8.80
N LEU A 50 3.09 1.87 8.94
CA LEU A 50 1.93 1.04 8.68
C LEU A 50 1.39 0.52 10.01
N ASN A 51 0.07 0.59 10.13
CA ASN A 51 -0.65 -0.08 11.20
C ASN A 51 -1.30 -1.32 10.60
N ILE A 52 -0.89 -2.50 11.07
CA ILE A 52 -1.46 -3.78 10.69
C ILE A 52 -2.14 -4.36 11.94
N GLU A 53 -3.46 -4.28 11.99
CA GLU A 53 -4.29 -4.78 13.11
C GLU A 53 -3.81 -4.30 14.50
N GLY A 54 -3.38 -3.04 14.61
CA GLY A 54 -2.90 -2.44 15.86
C GLY A 54 -1.39 -2.52 16.07
N HIS A 55 -0.65 -3.20 15.18
CA HIS A 55 0.80 -3.26 15.22
C HIS A 55 1.40 -2.19 14.30
N GLU A 56 2.11 -1.23 14.89
CA GLU A 56 2.81 -0.19 14.13
C GLU A 56 4.18 -0.70 13.69
N CYS A 57 4.45 -0.65 12.39
CA CYS A 57 5.71 -1.02 11.78
C CYS A 57 6.19 0.06 10.80
N ASP A 58 7.51 0.26 10.74
CA ASP A 58 8.15 1.14 9.76
C ASP A 58 8.63 0.28 8.58
N ILE A 59 8.06 0.49 7.38
CA ILE A 59 8.31 -0.32 6.18
C ILE A 59 8.70 0.56 5.01
N GLU A 60 9.67 0.13 4.21
CA GLU A 60 10.01 0.74 2.93
C GLU A 60 9.59 -0.18 1.77
N PHE A 61 8.83 0.34 0.82
CA PHE A 61 8.39 -0.41 -0.35
C PHE A 61 9.31 -0.18 -1.55
N LEU A 62 9.50 -1.24 -2.33
CA LEU A 62 10.04 -1.14 -3.68
C LEU A 62 8.88 -0.92 -4.64
N VAL A 63 8.97 0.13 -5.45
CA VAL A 63 7.96 0.45 -6.46
C VAL A 63 8.37 -0.21 -7.76
N ILE A 64 7.48 -1.04 -8.30
CA ILE A 64 7.64 -1.73 -9.59
C ILE A 64 6.44 -1.43 -10.46
N ASP A 65 6.69 -1.16 -11.74
CA ASP A 65 5.64 -1.02 -12.75
C ASP A 65 5.25 -2.42 -13.24
N HIS A 66 4.34 -3.07 -12.51
CA HIS A 66 3.83 -4.39 -12.84
C HIS A 66 2.30 -4.34 -12.76
N GLY A 67 1.62 -4.31 -13.92
CA GLY A 67 0.20 -3.96 -14.06
C GLY A 67 -0.83 -4.88 -13.40
N ASP A 68 -0.41 -5.84 -12.58
CA ASP A 68 -1.26 -6.93 -12.09
C ASP A 68 -1.37 -6.98 -10.55
N SER A 69 -0.68 -6.12 -9.78
CA SER A 69 -0.70 -6.21 -8.31
C SER A 69 -0.54 -4.85 -7.63
N ASP A 70 -1.43 -4.53 -6.69
CA ASP A 70 -1.44 -3.26 -5.96
C ASP A 70 -0.35 -3.16 -4.88
N GLY A 71 0.13 -4.29 -4.33
CA GLY A 71 1.21 -4.33 -3.34
C GLY A 71 1.55 -5.75 -2.87
N LEU A 72 2.83 -6.00 -2.61
CA LEU A 72 3.34 -7.30 -2.12
C LEU A 72 4.10 -7.10 -0.81
N LEU A 73 3.78 -7.92 0.19
CA LEU A 73 4.57 -8.02 1.42
C LEU A 73 5.45 -9.26 1.35
N GLY A 74 6.77 -9.04 1.44
CA GLY A 74 7.75 -10.12 1.45
C GLY A 74 7.69 -10.92 2.74
N LEU A 75 8.11 -12.19 2.68
CA LEU A 75 8.15 -13.10 3.82
C LEU A 75 9.00 -12.57 4.99
N ASP A 76 10.07 -11.82 4.67
CA ASP A 76 10.96 -11.20 5.66
C ASP A 76 10.21 -10.27 6.62
N TRP A 77 9.07 -9.69 6.18
CA TRP A 77 8.22 -8.84 7.00
C TRP A 77 7.28 -9.65 7.90
N ILE A 78 6.92 -10.87 7.50
CA ILE A 78 5.95 -11.71 8.22
C ILE A 78 6.65 -12.53 9.32
N ILE A 79 7.91 -12.92 9.11
CA ILE A 79 8.66 -13.75 10.08
C ILE A 79 9.28 -12.90 11.20
N GLY A 80 9.38 -11.58 11.02
CA GLY A 80 9.95 -10.65 12.01
C GLY A 80 8.93 -9.86 12.85
N LEU A 81 7.62 -10.00 12.58
CA LEU A 81 6.51 -9.48 13.38
C LEU A 81 6.14 -10.49 14.48
#